data_AF-A0A4R0J089-F1
#
_entry.id   AF-A0A4R0J089-F1
#
_cell.length_a   1.000
_cell.length_b   1.000
_cell.length_c   1.000
_cell.angle_alpha   90.00
_cell.angle_beta   90.00
_cell.angle_gamma   90.00
#
_symmetry.space_group_name_H-M   'P 1'
#
loop_
_entity.id
_entity.type
_entity.pdbx_description
1 polymer ?
#
loop_
_entity_poly.entity_id
_entity_poly.type
_entity_poly.pdbx_seq_one_letter_code
_entity_poly.pdbx_strand_id
1 'polypeptide(L)'
;MMESLPELDRAQLHAIEVLRGGGAVVVTNPSPMTYGVVARDARAVNLLKGRPVDQPVGISVHSEAAHDQLFRYLDLGTDTLAAIDFALAERIAVLAPIRSDPTMPEWLAPAIKDGWVVFFDGYWGPLALLWLTFPFLYGSSANRTSEAPAASASEARARFPTDTVIIDADHLRTPAAAYGASTMVRVEPDGRLSLHRSGIQDQAAGGPDVLLDRLHEFRSAIAVLDGSTSTPIGEAYLSTAVTEDGEPRRLVPNTRIRLGFARAPNKNADGPRVWDVVRAHVGCNSMGTAVAAGELLTDGRLWIDGLGGTQVGCQPPLRDQEEWLKTFLTSKPSWRLNGDELTLASGGTTITLLDRTIAEPDFPLDGIRWEVVTTITNADLRQHHHHAEQAWIRFDGGRLTGWSGCNELSGTVTRNNTELTFANLTTTNRACPPETAPLQAAILATLGPAVTYTIDHNQLTLLTPSGIGLDLKAA
;
A
#
# COMPACT_ATOMS: atom_id res chain seq x y z
N MET A 1 39.46 15.50 17.03
CA MET A 1 37.99 15.37 16.99
C MET A 1 37.50 13.91 17.08
N MET A 2 38.29 12.91 16.71
CA MET A 2 37.85 11.50 16.73
C MET A 2 37.92 10.85 18.14
N GLU A 3 38.79 11.33 19.04
CA GLU A 3 38.99 10.76 20.38
C GLU A 3 37.85 11.01 21.38
N SER A 4 36.93 11.94 21.09
CA SER A 4 35.79 12.27 21.97
C SER A 4 34.52 11.48 21.66
N LEU A 5 34.53 10.61 20.65
CA LEU A 5 33.37 9.80 20.26
C LEU A 5 33.29 8.50 21.10
N PRO A 6 32.08 7.97 21.35
CA PRO A 6 31.91 6.64 21.92
C PRO A 6 32.74 5.58 21.19
N GLU A 7 33.24 4.58 21.91
CA GLU A 7 34.10 3.52 21.36
C GLU A 7 33.48 2.81 20.15
N LEU A 8 32.18 2.50 20.23
CA LEU A 8 31.45 1.84 19.15
C LEU A 8 31.35 2.71 17.89
N ASP A 9 31.16 4.03 18.04
CA ASP A 9 31.11 4.96 16.90
C ASP A 9 32.48 5.07 16.23
N ARG A 10 33.57 5.09 17.00
CA ARG A 10 34.94 5.05 16.46
C ARG A 10 35.20 3.75 15.69
N ALA A 11 34.75 2.61 16.22
CA ALA A 11 34.88 1.32 15.54
C ALA A 11 34.10 1.29 14.22
N GLN A 12 32.88 1.84 14.20
CA GLN A 12 32.08 1.98 12.98
C GLN A 12 32.74 2.90 11.95
N LEU A 13 33.26 4.06 12.37
CA LEU A 13 33.98 4.98 11.48
C LEU A 13 35.22 4.34 10.86
N HIS A 14 36.01 3.62 11.66
CA HIS A 14 37.18 2.90 11.16
C HIS A 14 36.79 1.80 10.17
N ALA A 15 35.71 1.05 10.45
CA ALA A 15 35.18 0.06 9.52
C ALA A 15 34.67 0.70 8.21
N ILE A 16 34.01 1.86 8.27
CA ILE A 16 33.60 2.63 7.09
C ILE A 16 34.82 3.01 6.23
N GLU A 17 35.93 3.42 6.83
CA GLU A 17 37.18 3.71 6.11
C GLU A 17 37.73 2.48 5.39
N VAL A 18 37.79 1.33 6.08
CA VAL A 18 38.22 0.06 5.47
C VAL A 18 37.31 -0.33 4.30
N LEU A 19 35.99 -0.22 4.48
CA LEU A 19 35.01 -0.51 3.43
C LEU A 19 35.17 0.43 2.23
N ARG A 20 35.41 1.74 2.46
CA ARG A 20 35.69 2.70 1.39
C ARG A 20 36.98 2.40 0.64
N GLY A 21 37.98 1.85 1.33
CA GLY A 21 39.24 1.38 0.76
C GLY A 21 39.15 0.03 0.02
N GLY A 22 37.97 -0.58 -0.07
CA GLY A 22 37.77 -1.89 -0.73
C GLY A 22 38.11 -3.10 0.16
N GLY A 23 38.37 -2.89 1.45
CA GLY A 23 38.55 -3.96 2.41
C GLY A 23 37.23 -4.59 2.87
N ALA A 24 37.35 -5.67 3.64
CA ALA A 24 36.24 -6.34 4.32
C ALA A 24 36.38 -6.17 5.84
N VAL A 25 35.24 -6.14 6.53
CA VAL A 25 35.18 -6.00 7.99
C VAL A 25 34.30 -7.09 8.58
N VAL A 26 34.56 -7.44 9.84
CA VAL A 26 33.72 -8.34 10.61
C VAL A 26 32.80 -7.52 11.49
N VAL A 27 31.49 -7.74 11.38
CA VAL A 27 30.45 -7.01 12.10
C VAL A 27 29.70 -7.91 13.06
N THR A 28 29.35 -7.35 14.22
CA THR A 28 28.43 -7.99 15.15
C THR A 28 27.01 -7.99 14.57
N ASN A 29 26.35 -9.14 14.60
CA ASN A 29 24.92 -9.26 14.33
C ASN A 29 24.14 -9.35 15.65
N PRO A 30 22.84 -8.97 15.66
CA PRO A 30 21.99 -9.14 16.84
C PRO A 30 21.87 -10.60 17.24
N SER A 31 21.59 -10.84 18.52
CA SER A 31 21.27 -12.18 18.99
C SER A 31 20.01 -12.74 18.31
N PRO A 32 19.94 -14.05 18.06
CA PRO A 32 20.96 -15.07 18.34
C PRO A 32 21.94 -15.30 17.16
N MET A 33 22.09 -14.37 16.22
CA MET A 33 22.93 -14.58 15.04
C MET A 33 24.42 -14.44 15.34
N THR A 34 25.24 -15.29 14.76
CA THR A 34 26.72 -15.17 14.73
C THR A 34 27.17 -13.93 13.95
N TYR A 35 28.43 -13.53 14.12
CA TYR A 35 29.06 -12.42 13.41
C TYR A 35 29.00 -12.59 11.88
N GLY A 36 29.07 -11.48 11.15
CA GLY A 36 29.10 -11.43 9.68
C GLY A 36 30.40 -10.82 9.16
N VAL A 37 30.79 -11.20 7.95
CA VAL A 37 31.80 -10.48 7.14
C VAL A 37 31.05 -9.66 6.12
N VAL A 38 31.38 -8.38 5.98
CA VAL A 38 30.78 -7.48 4.98
C VAL A 38 31.83 -6.69 4.23
N ALA A 39 31.57 -6.40 2.96
CA ALA A 39 32.43 -5.57 2.12
C ALA A 39 31.64 -4.85 1.02
N ARG A 40 32.23 -3.81 0.43
CA ARG A 40 31.73 -3.20 -0.82
C ARG A 40 32.13 -3.96 -2.08
N ASP A 41 33.10 -4.85 -1.98
CA ASP A 41 33.55 -5.73 -3.05
C ASP A 41 33.40 -7.20 -2.61
N ALA A 42 32.66 -7.98 -3.39
CA ALA A 42 32.49 -9.42 -3.19
C ALA A 42 33.83 -10.17 -3.05
N ARG A 43 34.86 -9.74 -3.81
CA ARG A 43 36.19 -10.34 -3.75
C ARG A 43 36.83 -10.18 -2.38
N ALA A 44 36.65 -9.03 -1.73
CA ALA A 44 37.17 -8.78 -0.40
C ALA A 44 36.53 -9.70 0.66
N VAL A 45 35.22 -9.96 0.56
CA VAL A 45 34.53 -10.97 1.39
C VAL A 45 35.17 -12.34 1.21
N ASN A 46 35.39 -12.75 -0.04
CA ASN A 46 35.93 -14.07 -0.36
C ASN A 46 37.39 -14.25 0.09
N LEU A 47 38.22 -13.23 -0.12
CA LEU A 47 39.61 -13.21 0.33
C LEU A 47 39.71 -13.32 1.85
N LEU A 48 38.93 -12.51 2.59
CA LEU A 48 38.94 -12.57 4.06
C LEU A 48 38.46 -13.93 4.60
N LYS A 49 37.55 -14.59 3.89
CA LYS A 49 37.06 -15.93 4.25
C LYS A 49 37.98 -17.07 3.82
N GLY A 50 39.01 -16.80 3.03
CA GLY A 50 39.90 -17.83 2.48
C GLY A 50 39.18 -18.78 1.52
N ARG A 51 38.36 -18.24 0.60
CA ARG A 51 37.64 -19.01 -0.42
C ARG A 51 37.84 -18.38 -1.82
N PRO A 52 37.49 -19.08 -2.93
CA PRO A 52 37.68 -18.55 -4.28
C PRO A 52 37.10 -17.16 -4.47
N VAL A 53 37.85 -16.27 -5.14
CA VAL A 53 37.52 -14.84 -5.27
C VAL A 53 36.23 -14.58 -6.05
N ASP A 54 35.85 -15.51 -6.92
CA ASP A 54 34.66 -15.53 -7.76
C ASP A 54 33.49 -16.30 -7.14
N GLN A 55 33.64 -16.83 -5.93
CA GLN A 55 32.54 -17.51 -5.25
C GLN A 55 31.40 -16.52 -4.96
N PRO A 56 30.14 -16.87 -5.28
CA PRO A 56 29.00 -16.00 -5.00
C PRO A 56 28.88 -15.62 -3.51
N VAL A 57 28.47 -14.37 -3.28
CA VAL A 57 28.29 -13.75 -1.95
C VAL A 57 26.84 -13.31 -1.80
N GLY A 58 26.31 -13.30 -0.57
CA GLY A 58 25.01 -12.69 -0.34
C GLY A 58 25.08 -11.18 -0.44
N ILE A 59 23.96 -10.52 -0.70
CA ILE A 59 23.86 -9.06 -0.66
C ILE A 59 22.90 -8.59 0.43
N SER A 60 23.27 -7.52 1.14
CA SER A 60 22.36 -6.86 2.07
C SER A 60 21.40 -5.93 1.33
N VAL A 61 20.11 -6.05 1.60
CA VAL A 61 19.05 -5.19 1.04
C VAL A 61 18.37 -4.36 2.14
N HIS A 62 19.20 -3.82 3.01
CA HIS A 62 18.77 -3.08 4.19
C HIS A 62 18.34 -1.63 3.91
N SER A 63 18.67 -1.09 2.73
CA SER A 63 18.16 0.20 2.27
C SER A 63 17.03 0.00 1.28
N GLU A 64 16.05 0.90 1.31
CA GLU A 64 14.91 0.92 0.37
C GLU A 64 15.39 0.90 -1.09
N ALA A 65 16.43 1.69 -1.41
CA ALA A 65 16.97 1.74 -2.77
C ALA A 65 17.58 0.40 -3.24
N ALA A 66 18.30 -0.32 -2.38
CA ALA A 66 18.88 -1.62 -2.74
C ALA A 66 17.80 -2.71 -2.80
N HIS A 67 16.82 -2.64 -1.91
CA HIS A 67 15.64 -3.48 -1.89
C HIS A 67 14.84 -3.35 -3.19
N ASP A 68 14.38 -2.14 -3.53
CA ASP A 68 13.60 -1.85 -4.74
C ASP A 68 14.33 -2.27 -6.02
N GLN A 69 15.65 -2.00 -6.09
CA GLN A 69 16.45 -2.38 -7.25
C GLN A 69 16.55 -3.89 -7.42
N LEU A 70 16.78 -4.64 -6.33
CA LEU A 70 16.82 -6.10 -6.41
C LEU A 70 15.44 -6.68 -6.76
N PHE A 71 14.40 -6.23 -6.05
CA PHE A 71 13.05 -6.79 -6.13
C PHE A 71 12.44 -6.62 -7.53
N ARG A 72 12.81 -5.56 -8.24
CA ARG A 72 12.44 -5.35 -9.65
C ARG A 72 12.86 -6.51 -10.57
N TYR A 73 13.96 -7.19 -10.28
CA TYR A 73 14.51 -8.26 -11.12
C TYR A 73 14.18 -9.67 -10.59
N LEU A 74 13.58 -9.82 -9.42
CA LEU A 74 13.14 -11.13 -8.93
C LEU A 74 12.09 -11.73 -9.87
N ASP A 75 12.19 -13.03 -10.14
CA ASP A 75 11.22 -13.76 -10.96
C ASP A 75 10.09 -14.31 -10.10
N LEU A 76 9.36 -13.40 -9.42
CA LEU A 76 8.37 -13.72 -8.40
C LEU A 76 7.14 -12.81 -8.51
N GLY A 77 5.98 -13.33 -8.08
CA GLY A 77 4.75 -12.56 -7.91
C GLY A 77 4.79 -11.63 -6.69
N THR A 78 3.93 -10.61 -6.68
CA THR A 78 3.87 -9.60 -5.61
C THR A 78 3.48 -10.18 -4.25
N ASP A 79 2.60 -11.19 -4.21
CA ASP A 79 2.20 -11.94 -3.01
C ASP A 79 3.41 -12.57 -2.30
N THR A 80 4.39 -13.00 -3.10
CA THR A 80 5.58 -13.66 -2.62
C THR A 80 6.60 -12.65 -2.06
N LEU A 81 6.64 -11.43 -2.59
CA LEU A 81 7.54 -10.37 -2.13
C LEU A 81 7.26 -9.98 -0.66
N ALA A 82 5.99 -9.93 -0.26
CA ALA A 82 5.63 -9.59 1.12
C ALA A 82 6.06 -10.68 2.14
N ALA A 83 5.98 -11.96 1.75
CA ALA A 83 6.52 -13.05 2.55
C ALA A 83 8.07 -13.00 2.65
N ILE A 84 8.74 -12.54 1.59
CA ILE A 84 10.18 -12.29 1.59
C ILE A 84 10.53 -11.15 2.55
N ASP A 85 9.78 -10.04 2.54
CA ASP A 85 10.03 -8.91 3.44
C ASP A 85 9.93 -9.29 4.91
N PHE A 86 8.96 -10.13 5.25
CA PHE A 86 8.86 -10.69 6.59
C PHE A 86 10.00 -11.63 6.93
N ALA A 87 10.40 -12.50 6.00
CA ALA A 87 11.58 -13.34 6.21
C ALA A 87 12.83 -12.47 6.49
N LEU A 88 13.01 -11.37 5.75
CA LEU A 88 14.10 -10.42 5.98
C LEU A 88 14.00 -9.72 7.35
N ALA A 89 12.79 -9.31 7.77
CA ALA A 89 12.55 -8.71 9.09
C ALA A 89 12.88 -9.68 10.24
N GLU A 90 12.61 -10.97 10.04
CA GLU A 90 13.02 -12.07 10.94
C GLU A 90 14.50 -12.48 10.78
N ARG A 91 15.26 -11.74 9.97
CA ARG A 91 16.68 -11.95 9.65
C ARG A 91 17.00 -13.30 9.03
N ILE A 92 16.01 -13.87 8.33
CA ILE A 92 16.16 -15.06 7.52
C ILE A 92 16.78 -14.65 6.18
N ALA A 93 17.78 -15.39 5.73
CA ALA A 93 18.35 -15.18 4.40
C ALA A 93 17.46 -15.80 3.33
N VAL A 94 17.37 -15.16 2.18
CA VAL A 94 16.48 -15.57 1.09
C VAL A 94 17.30 -15.94 -0.14
N LEU A 95 16.98 -17.09 -0.73
CA LEU A 95 17.44 -17.54 -2.04
C LEU A 95 16.26 -17.51 -3.00
N ALA A 96 16.31 -16.62 -4.00
CA ALA A 96 15.19 -16.40 -4.94
C ALA A 96 15.65 -16.45 -6.40
N PRO A 97 14.74 -16.78 -7.34
CA PRO A 97 15.03 -16.72 -8.76
C PRO A 97 15.14 -15.27 -9.21
N ILE A 98 16.07 -15.02 -10.14
CA ILE A 98 16.27 -13.69 -10.72
C ILE A 98 16.13 -13.75 -12.24
N ARG A 99 15.41 -12.80 -12.81
CA ARG A 99 15.21 -12.68 -14.26
C ARG A 99 16.50 -12.23 -14.93
N SER A 100 16.78 -12.81 -16.09
CA SER A 100 17.85 -12.30 -16.95
C SER A 100 17.34 -11.03 -17.64
N ASP A 101 17.92 -9.88 -17.28
CA ASP A 101 17.56 -8.59 -17.83
C ASP A 101 18.84 -7.80 -18.21
N PRO A 102 18.97 -7.29 -19.45
CA PRO A 102 20.14 -6.51 -19.87
C PRO A 102 20.30 -5.17 -19.14
N THR A 103 19.26 -4.70 -18.45
CA THR A 103 19.27 -3.47 -17.63
C THR A 103 19.68 -3.73 -16.17
N MET A 104 19.93 -4.99 -15.81
CA MET A 104 20.33 -5.36 -14.45
C MET A 104 21.65 -4.68 -14.04
N PRO A 105 21.69 -4.04 -12.86
CA PRO A 105 22.90 -3.41 -12.36
C PRO A 105 24.07 -4.40 -12.22
N GLU A 106 25.27 -3.98 -12.63
CA GLU A 106 26.49 -4.80 -12.56
C GLU A 106 26.81 -5.27 -11.12
N TRP A 107 26.42 -4.48 -10.12
CA TRP A 107 26.62 -4.82 -8.71
C TRP A 107 25.81 -6.04 -8.24
N LEU A 108 24.78 -6.49 -8.96
CA LEU A 108 24.07 -7.72 -8.61
C LEU A 108 24.83 -8.97 -9.03
N ALA A 109 25.66 -8.89 -10.07
CA ALA A 109 26.30 -10.06 -10.70
C ALA A 109 27.08 -10.95 -9.70
N PRO A 110 27.86 -10.43 -8.73
CA PRO A 110 28.58 -11.27 -7.78
C PRO A 110 27.70 -12.06 -6.80
N ALA A 111 26.41 -11.72 -6.70
CA ALA A 111 25.45 -12.40 -5.85
C ALA A 111 24.62 -13.46 -6.61
N ILE A 112 24.76 -13.53 -7.94
CA ILE A 112 23.96 -14.41 -8.79
C ILE A 112 24.72 -15.69 -9.11
N LYS A 113 24.04 -16.83 -8.98
CA LYS A 113 24.54 -18.14 -9.38
C LYS A 113 23.42 -18.95 -10.02
N ASP A 114 23.62 -19.42 -11.24
CA ASP A 114 22.68 -20.32 -11.94
C ASP A 114 21.23 -19.78 -12.02
N GLY A 115 21.06 -18.45 -12.12
CA GLY A 115 19.75 -17.80 -12.13
C GLY A 115 19.13 -17.56 -10.75
N TRP A 116 19.92 -17.70 -9.68
CA TRP A 116 19.49 -17.49 -8.29
C TRP A 116 20.32 -16.43 -7.61
N VAL A 117 19.69 -15.65 -6.74
CA VAL A 117 20.35 -14.62 -5.93
C VAL A 117 20.13 -14.88 -4.44
N VAL A 118 21.17 -14.68 -3.63
CA VAL A 118 21.09 -14.72 -2.17
C VAL A 118 21.12 -13.32 -1.60
N PHE A 119 20.14 -12.99 -0.76
CA PHE A 119 20.09 -11.71 -0.07
C PHE A 119 19.59 -11.85 1.36
N PHE A 120 19.85 -10.82 2.17
CA PHE A 120 19.52 -10.76 3.59
C PHE A 120 19.36 -9.31 4.04
N ASP A 121 18.80 -9.09 5.23
CA ASP A 121 18.90 -7.80 5.90
C ASP A 121 20.01 -7.84 6.95
N GLY A 122 21.02 -6.99 6.77
CA GLY A 122 22.15 -6.87 7.67
C GLY A 122 21.94 -5.82 8.77
N TYR A 123 20.89 -5.00 8.69
CA TYR A 123 20.73 -3.85 9.56
C TYR A 123 20.50 -4.24 11.03
N TRP A 124 21.28 -3.57 11.87
CA TRP A 124 21.11 -3.60 13.30
C TRP A 124 21.33 -2.18 13.85
N GLY A 125 20.34 -1.65 14.56
CA GLY A 125 20.32 -0.25 15.02
C GLY A 125 21.60 0.24 15.70
N PRO A 126 22.25 -0.53 16.60
CA PRO A 126 23.53 -0.16 17.18
C PRO A 126 24.66 0.09 16.16
N LEU A 127 24.59 -0.54 14.99
CA LEU A 127 25.55 -0.38 13.90
C LEU A 127 25.00 0.50 12.75
N ALA A 128 24.00 1.34 13.02
CA ALA A 128 23.33 2.15 12.01
C ALA A 128 24.29 3.08 11.25
N LEU A 129 25.32 3.62 11.90
CA LEU A 129 26.29 4.49 11.22
C LEU A 129 27.01 3.77 10.08
N LEU A 130 27.43 2.52 10.29
CA LEU A 130 28.03 1.70 9.24
C LEU A 130 27.03 1.32 8.16
N TRP A 131 25.87 0.78 8.55
CA TRP A 131 24.90 0.26 7.59
C TRP A 131 24.31 1.38 6.73
N LEU A 132 23.82 2.46 7.33
CA LEU A 132 23.20 3.57 6.58
C LEU A 132 24.20 4.38 5.72
N THR A 133 25.51 4.16 5.87
CA THR A 133 26.53 4.82 5.02
C THR A 133 26.57 4.23 3.61
N PHE A 134 26.20 2.96 3.43
CA PHE A 134 26.29 2.26 2.15
C PHE A 134 24.92 1.75 1.72
N PRO A 135 24.48 1.96 0.47
CA PRO A 135 23.15 1.50 0.04
C PRO A 135 23.00 -0.02 0.12
N PHE A 136 24.10 -0.75 -0.08
CA PHE A 136 24.18 -2.20 0.09
C PHE A 136 25.61 -2.59 0.46
N LEU A 137 25.76 -3.80 0.99
CA LEU A 137 27.06 -4.46 1.21
C LEU A 137 26.92 -5.92 0.79
N TYR A 138 27.99 -6.49 0.26
CA TYR A 138 28.09 -7.94 0.14
C TYR A 138 28.40 -8.52 1.51
N GLY A 139 27.89 -9.72 1.79
CA GLY A 139 28.16 -10.37 3.05
C GLY A 139 28.03 -11.88 3.08
N SER A 140 28.54 -12.42 4.17
CA SER A 140 28.51 -13.84 4.52
C SER A 140 28.69 -13.99 6.03
N SER A 141 28.33 -15.14 6.60
CA SER A 141 28.70 -15.48 7.98
C SER A 141 30.21 -15.36 8.23
N ALA A 142 30.60 -14.98 9.45
CA ALA A 142 31.99 -14.80 9.86
C ALA A 142 32.65 -16.11 10.27
N ASN A 143 32.97 -16.94 9.27
CA ASN A 143 33.77 -18.15 9.39
C ASN A 143 34.82 -18.23 8.27
N ARG A 144 35.91 -18.96 8.50
CA ARG A 144 36.67 -19.53 7.40
C ARG A 144 35.91 -20.69 6.77
N THR A 145 36.23 -21.02 5.53
CA THR A 145 35.64 -22.18 4.84
C THR A 145 35.74 -23.43 5.73
N SER A 146 34.63 -24.17 5.87
CA SER A 146 34.48 -25.37 6.74
C SER A 146 34.45 -25.17 8.26
N GLU A 147 34.61 -23.95 8.77
CA GLU A 147 34.45 -23.65 10.21
C GLU A 147 33.04 -23.17 10.55
N ALA A 148 32.65 -23.32 11.82
CA ALA A 148 31.45 -22.67 12.34
C ALA A 148 31.62 -21.13 12.36
N PRO A 149 30.57 -20.34 12.18
CA PRO A 149 30.62 -18.87 12.33
C PRO A 149 30.90 -18.41 13.76
N ALA A 150 31.57 -17.26 13.90
CA ALA A 150 31.97 -16.72 15.20
C ALA A 150 30.76 -16.27 16.02
N ALA A 151 30.61 -16.83 17.22
CA ALA A 151 29.54 -16.49 18.13
C ALA A 151 29.85 -15.24 18.96
N SER A 152 31.12 -14.84 19.07
CA SER A 152 31.60 -13.69 19.84
C SER A 152 32.75 -12.96 19.14
N ALA A 153 33.07 -11.75 19.60
CA ALA A 153 34.23 -11.01 19.16
C ALA A 153 35.54 -11.75 19.45
N SER A 154 35.62 -12.45 20.59
CA SER A 154 36.81 -13.25 20.93
C SER A 154 37.03 -14.40 19.94
N GLU A 155 35.97 -15.10 19.53
CA GLU A 155 36.05 -16.13 18.50
C GLU A 155 36.41 -15.54 17.13
N ALA A 156 35.82 -14.39 16.78
CA ALA A 156 36.13 -13.71 15.53
C ALA A 156 37.61 -13.30 15.45
N ARG A 157 38.16 -12.71 16.53
CA ARG A 157 39.59 -12.37 16.64
C ARG A 157 40.50 -13.59 16.54
N ALA A 158 40.07 -14.75 17.01
CA ALA A 158 40.85 -15.98 16.91
C ALA A 158 40.86 -16.59 15.49
N ARG A 159 39.82 -16.32 14.68
CA ARG A 159 39.64 -16.93 13.35
C ARG A 159 40.15 -16.05 12.21
N PHE A 160 40.04 -14.73 12.32
CA PHE A 160 40.45 -13.81 11.26
C PHE A 160 41.87 -13.26 11.46
N PRO A 161 42.56 -12.84 10.39
CA PRO A 161 43.87 -12.17 10.50
C PRO A 161 43.86 -11.03 11.51
N THR A 162 44.99 -10.81 12.20
CA THR A 162 45.09 -9.85 13.31
C THR A 162 44.82 -8.39 12.94
N ASP A 163 44.98 -8.04 11.67
CA ASP A 163 44.70 -6.73 11.08
C ASP A 163 43.24 -6.57 10.63
N THR A 164 42.41 -7.61 10.77
CA THR A 164 40.99 -7.54 10.42
C THR A 164 40.26 -6.60 11.37
N VAL A 165 39.55 -5.63 10.83
CA VAL A 165 38.68 -4.76 11.62
C VAL A 165 37.44 -5.53 12.05
N ILE A 166 37.24 -5.63 13.37
CA ILE A 166 36.11 -6.30 14.00
C ILE A 166 35.36 -5.29 14.84
N ILE A 167 34.09 -5.06 14.52
CA ILE A 167 33.20 -4.26 15.36
C ILE A 167 32.66 -5.16 16.46
N ASP A 168 33.22 -5.03 17.66
CA ASP A 168 32.81 -5.74 18.87
C ASP A 168 31.67 -4.99 19.56
N ALA A 169 30.48 -5.58 19.51
CA ALA A 169 29.29 -5.07 20.18
C ALA A 169 28.60 -6.18 20.99
N ASP A 170 29.35 -7.17 21.48
CA ASP A 170 28.79 -8.29 22.25
C ASP A 170 28.01 -7.82 23.48
N HIS A 171 28.44 -6.73 24.10
CA HIS A 171 27.78 -6.13 25.27
C HIS A 171 26.37 -5.57 24.99
N LEU A 172 26.01 -5.32 23.72
CA LEU A 172 24.68 -4.84 23.31
C LEU A 172 23.74 -5.98 22.91
N ARG A 173 24.23 -7.21 22.89
CA ARG A 173 23.47 -8.38 22.45
C ARG A 173 22.67 -8.95 23.61
N THR A 174 21.42 -9.30 23.36
CA THR A 174 20.61 -10.06 24.32
C THR A 174 21.23 -11.45 24.50
N PRO A 175 21.54 -11.91 25.71
CA PRO A 175 22.09 -13.25 25.92
C PRO A 175 21.18 -14.33 25.30
N ALA A 176 21.77 -15.24 24.53
CA ALA A 176 21.06 -16.36 23.92
C ALA A 176 21.68 -17.69 24.36
N ALA A 177 20.84 -18.73 24.45
CA ALA A 177 21.29 -20.08 24.80
C ALA A 177 22.19 -20.72 23.72
N ALA A 178 22.04 -20.29 22.47
CA ALA A 178 22.85 -20.69 21.34
C ALA A 178 22.99 -19.52 20.36
N TYR A 179 24.07 -19.55 19.58
CA TYR A 179 24.31 -18.63 18.48
C TYR A 179 24.53 -19.39 17.18
N GLY A 180 23.97 -18.92 16.08
CA GLY A 180 24.09 -19.61 14.80
C GLY A 180 24.03 -18.70 13.58
N ALA A 181 24.32 -19.27 12.41
CA ALA A 181 24.12 -18.61 11.12
C ALA A 181 22.62 -18.38 10.87
N SER A 182 22.30 -17.45 9.96
CA SER A 182 20.92 -17.31 9.50
C SER A 182 20.41 -18.60 8.87
N THR A 183 19.18 -18.96 9.23
CA THR A 183 18.35 -19.87 8.45
C THR A 183 18.19 -19.28 7.06
N MET A 184 18.23 -20.13 6.04
CA MET A 184 18.02 -19.72 4.65
C MET A 184 16.81 -20.43 4.09
N VAL A 185 15.88 -19.65 3.57
CA VAL A 185 14.72 -20.15 2.83
C VAL A 185 14.93 -19.95 1.34
N ARG A 186 14.47 -20.92 0.56
CA ARG A 186 14.40 -20.85 -0.89
C ARG A 186 12.97 -20.58 -1.30
N VAL A 187 12.80 -19.63 -2.20
CA VAL A 187 11.53 -19.25 -2.81
C VAL A 187 11.55 -19.72 -4.24
N GLU A 188 10.67 -20.64 -4.63
CA GLU A 188 10.56 -21.06 -6.03
C GLU A 188 9.77 -20.04 -6.87
N PRO A 189 9.84 -20.07 -8.21
CA PRO A 189 9.09 -19.16 -9.08
C PRO A 189 7.57 -19.16 -8.87
N ASP A 190 7.00 -20.27 -8.37
CA ASP A 190 5.58 -20.38 -8.00
C ASP A 190 5.25 -19.84 -6.59
N GLY A 191 6.22 -19.20 -5.95
CA GLY A 191 6.13 -18.64 -4.59
C GLY A 191 6.28 -19.68 -3.48
N ARG A 192 6.47 -20.96 -3.78
CA ARG A 192 6.63 -22.00 -2.75
C ARG A 192 7.89 -21.76 -1.93
N LEU A 193 7.71 -21.62 -0.61
CA LEU A 193 8.81 -21.51 0.36
C LEU A 193 9.26 -22.91 0.80
N SER A 194 10.57 -23.11 0.85
CA SER A 194 11.19 -24.33 1.39
C SER A 194 12.47 -23.99 2.15
N LEU A 195 12.85 -24.84 3.09
CA LEU A 195 14.12 -24.70 3.77
C LEU A 195 15.26 -24.97 2.78
N HIS A 196 16.15 -24.01 2.59
CA HIS A 196 17.40 -24.22 1.86
C HIS A 196 18.53 -24.65 2.79
N ARG A 197 18.62 -24.01 3.95
CA ARG A 197 19.64 -24.30 4.97
C ARG A 197 19.09 -24.01 6.36
N SER A 198 19.20 -24.99 7.25
CA SER A 198 18.93 -24.81 8.68
C SER A 198 19.91 -23.79 9.31
N GLY A 199 19.43 -23.04 10.28
CA GLY A 199 20.15 -21.99 10.98
C GLY A 199 19.52 -21.69 12.35
N ILE A 200 19.75 -20.48 12.86
CA ILE A 200 19.35 -20.16 14.23
C ILE A 200 17.86 -19.85 14.37
N GLN A 201 17.20 -19.34 13.32
CA GLN A 201 15.78 -18.99 13.36
C GLN A 201 14.89 -20.23 13.42
N ASP A 202 15.16 -21.28 12.63
CA ASP A 202 14.38 -22.52 12.71
C ASP A 202 14.64 -23.28 14.01
N GLN A 203 15.88 -23.28 14.49
CA GLN A 203 16.17 -23.83 15.81
C GLN A 203 15.40 -23.10 16.92
N ALA A 204 15.36 -21.77 16.88
CA ALA A 204 14.59 -20.96 17.83
C ALA A 204 13.08 -21.13 17.67
N ALA A 205 12.59 -21.41 16.46
CA ALA A 205 11.18 -21.69 16.20
C ALA A 205 10.74 -23.08 16.70
N GLY A 206 11.68 -24.00 16.96
CA GLY A 206 11.40 -25.39 17.36
C GLY A 206 11.50 -26.40 16.22
N GLY A 207 12.04 -26.00 15.07
CA GLY A 207 12.28 -26.85 13.91
C GLY A 207 12.00 -26.14 12.58
N PRO A 208 12.52 -26.67 11.46
CA PRO A 208 12.31 -26.08 10.13
C PRO A 208 10.84 -26.11 9.71
N ASP A 209 10.10 -27.16 10.05
CA ASP A 209 8.67 -27.25 9.72
C ASP A 209 7.88 -26.18 10.47
N VAL A 210 8.17 -25.93 11.76
CA VAL A 210 7.50 -24.88 12.54
C VAL A 210 7.82 -23.49 11.99
N LEU A 211 9.06 -23.24 11.56
CA LEU A 211 9.41 -21.97 10.93
C LEU A 211 8.71 -21.81 9.57
N LEU A 212 8.72 -22.85 8.74
CA LEU A 212 8.05 -22.83 7.45
C LEU A 212 6.54 -22.69 7.62
N ASP A 213 5.93 -23.36 8.61
CA ASP A 213 4.53 -23.22 8.97
C ASP A 213 4.24 -21.79 9.43
N ARG A 214 5.12 -21.14 10.19
CA ARG A 214 4.96 -19.70 10.52
C ARG A 214 5.10 -18.80 9.31
N LEU A 215 6.01 -19.11 8.39
CA LEU A 215 6.17 -18.35 7.14
C LEU A 215 5.03 -18.63 6.16
N HIS A 216 4.45 -19.82 6.18
CA HIS A 216 3.29 -20.22 5.40
C HIS A 216 2.01 -19.70 6.02
N GLU A 217 1.89 -19.68 7.34
CA GLU A 217 0.82 -19.06 8.10
C GLU A 217 0.93 -17.55 7.95
N PHE A 218 2.12 -16.97 7.95
CA PHE A 218 2.30 -15.56 7.62
C PHE A 218 2.06 -15.30 6.13
N ARG A 219 2.47 -16.19 5.21
CA ARG A 219 2.12 -16.09 3.78
C ARG A 219 0.64 -16.34 3.53
N SER A 220 -0.04 -17.14 4.35
CA SER A 220 -1.46 -17.45 4.23
C SER A 220 -2.29 -16.41 4.94
N ALA A 221 -1.82 -15.89 6.07
CA ALA A 221 -2.33 -14.72 6.74
C ALA A 221 -2.11 -13.53 5.83
N ILE A 222 -0.95 -13.37 5.18
CA ILE A 222 -0.74 -12.48 4.05
C ILE A 222 -1.73 -12.85 2.96
N ALA A 223 -1.79 -14.01 2.34
CA ALA A 223 -2.76 -14.32 1.27
C ALA A 223 -4.25 -14.18 1.67
N VAL A 224 -4.56 -14.15 2.98
CA VAL A 224 -5.87 -13.84 3.58
C VAL A 224 -6.00 -12.33 3.89
N LEU A 225 -4.91 -11.64 4.18
CA LEU A 225 -4.71 -10.18 4.32
C LEU A 225 -4.30 -9.52 2.97
N ASP A 226 -4.11 -10.30 1.92
CA ASP A 226 -3.42 -10.04 0.64
C ASP A 226 -4.09 -10.86 -0.46
N GLY A 227 -5.39 -10.61 -0.62
CA GLY A 227 -5.89 -10.18 -1.94
C GLY A 227 -5.74 -8.67 -2.08
N SER A 228 -4.62 -8.10 -1.58
CA SER A 228 -4.64 -6.76 -1.02
C SER A 228 -3.26 -6.19 -0.60
N THR A 229 -2.46 -5.73 -1.56
CA THR A 229 -2.14 -4.30 -1.51
C THR A 229 -3.36 -3.44 -1.95
N SER A 230 -4.36 -4.06 -2.55
CA SER A 230 -5.75 -3.59 -2.70
C SER A 230 -6.65 -3.99 -1.51
N THR A 231 -6.80 -3.12 -0.52
CA THR A 231 -7.96 -3.20 0.38
C THR A 231 -9.15 -2.54 -0.31
N PRO A 232 -10.41 -2.98 -0.08
CA PRO A 232 -11.54 -2.20 -0.58
C PRO A 232 -11.63 -0.81 0.08
N ILE A 233 -10.98 -0.58 1.22
CA ILE A 233 -10.93 0.72 1.89
C ILE A 233 -10.37 1.80 0.96
N GLY A 234 -11.16 2.86 0.75
CA GLY A 234 -10.83 3.97 -0.14
C GLY A 234 -11.66 3.96 -1.41
N GLU A 235 -12.20 2.80 -1.78
CA GLU A 235 -12.88 2.59 -3.06
C GLU A 235 -14.39 2.38 -2.93
N ALA A 236 -15.07 2.43 -4.07
CA ALA A 236 -16.47 2.08 -4.21
C ALA A 236 -16.65 1.01 -5.29
N TYR A 237 -17.58 0.10 -5.07
CA TYR A 237 -17.81 -1.08 -5.91
C TYR A 237 -19.28 -1.20 -6.31
N LEU A 238 -19.52 -1.70 -7.52
CA LEU A 238 -20.84 -1.90 -8.08
C LEU A 238 -21.05 -3.37 -8.47
N SER A 239 -22.14 -4.00 -8.03
CA SER A 239 -22.38 -5.43 -8.29
C SER A 239 -22.48 -5.71 -9.79
N THR A 240 -21.72 -6.67 -10.28
CA THR A 240 -21.80 -7.21 -11.65
C THR A 240 -22.58 -8.52 -11.69
N ALA A 241 -22.57 -9.28 -10.59
CA ALA A 241 -23.33 -10.51 -10.45
C ALA A 241 -23.74 -10.77 -8.99
N VAL A 242 -24.87 -11.45 -8.82
CA VAL A 242 -25.31 -12.02 -7.54
C VAL A 242 -25.76 -13.45 -7.82
N THR A 243 -25.25 -14.39 -7.03
CA THR A 243 -25.65 -15.80 -7.10
C THR A 243 -26.06 -16.32 -5.73
N GLU A 244 -26.99 -17.29 -5.72
CA GLU A 244 -27.36 -18.08 -4.56
C GLU A 244 -27.28 -19.55 -4.94
N ASP A 245 -26.49 -20.32 -4.18
CA ASP A 245 -26.24 -21.74 -4.43
C ASP A 245 -25.74 -22.04 -5.86
N GLY A 246 -25.00 -21.09 -6.43
CA GLY A 246 -24.47 -21.15 -7.79
C GLY A 246 -25.40 -20.64 -8.89
N GLU A 247 -26.67 -20.35 -8.57
CA GLU A 247 -27.65 -19.87 -9.54
C GLU A 247 -27.80 -18.34 -9.52
N PRO A 248 -28.00 -17.66 -10.67
CA PRO A 248 -28.16 -16.21 -10.70
C PRO A 248 -29.38 -15.72 -9.92
N ARG A 249 -29.17 -14.84 -8.93
CA ARG A 249 -30.22 -14.11 -8.23
C ARG A 249 -30.47 -12.78 -8.92
N ARG A 250 -31.70 -12.55 -9.39
CA ARG A 250 -32.07 -11.26 -10.01
C ARG A 250 -32.37 -10.22 -8.95
N LEU A 251 -31.72 -9.07 -9.06
CA LEU A 251 -32.10 -7.86 -8.33
C LEU A 251 -33.37 -7.24 -8.95
N VAL A 252 -34.06 -6.40 -8.16
CA VAL A 252 -35.18 -5.58 -8.63
C VAL A 252 -34.72 -4.76 -9.85
N PRO A 253 -35.52 -4.65 -10.93
CA PRO A 253 -35.12 -3.92 -12.13
C PRO A 253 -34.65 -2.50 -11.84
N ASN A 254 -33.64 -2.04 -12.58
CA ASN A 254 -33.00 -0.73 -12.44
C ASN A 254 -32.35 -0.49 -11.06
N THR A 255 -31.99 -1.55 -10.35
CA THR A 255 -31.19 -1.46 -9.12
C THR A 255 -29.86 -2.18 -9.29
N ARG A 256 -28.86 -1.72 -8.53
CA ARG A 256 -27.51 -2.30 -8.47
C ARG A 256 -27.02 -2.14 -7.03
N ILE A 257 -26.32 -3.14 -6.50
CA ILE A 257 -25.70 -2.99 -5.19
C ILE A 257 -24.49 -2.07 -5.36
N ARG A 258 -24.41 -1.02 -4.55
CA ARG A 258 -23.22 -0.18 -4.41
C ARG A 258 -22.69 -0.32 -2.99
N LEU A 259 -21.40 -0.64 -2.87
CA LEU A 259 -20.67 -0.66 -1.60
C LEU A 259 -19.55 0.39 -1.66
N GLY A 260 -19.49 1.28 -0.69
CA GLY A 260 -18.41 2.24 -0.54
C GLY A 260 -17.67 1.99 0.77
N PHE A 261 -16.35 1.99 0.72
CA PHE A 261 -15.49 1.77 1.87
C PHE A 261 -14.58 2.98 2.04
N ALA A 262 -14.46 3.50 3.25
CA ALA A 262 -13.64 4.68 3.49
C ALA A 262 -12.96 4.61 4.85
N ARG A 263 -11.77 5.20 4.94
CA ARG A 263 -11.11 5.47 6.22
C ARG A 263 -11.21 6.96 6.52
N ALA A 264 -11.77 7.30 7.67
CA ALA A 264 -12.02 8.69 8.04
C ALA A 264 -11.56 8.98 9.48
N PRO A 265 -11.02 10.18 9.74
CA PRO A 265 -10.71 10.60 11.11
C PRO A 265 -11.99 10.70 11.94
N ASN A 266 -11.89 10.31 13.21
CA ASN A 266 -12.96 10.51 14.17
C ASN A 266 -12.98 11.96 14.67
N LYS A 267 -14.16 12.58 14.66
CA LYS A 267 -14.37 13.93 15.21
C LYS A 267 -14.79 13.91 16.69
N ASN A 268 -15.12 12.74 17.25
CA ASN A 268 -15.50 12.58 18.66
C ASN A 268 -14.26 12.39 19.53
N ALA A 269 -14.17 13.14 20.63
CA ALA A 269 -13.03 13.13 21.53
C ALA A 269 -12.83 11.80 22.28
N ASP A 270 -13.92 11.06 22.52
CA ASP A 270 -13.94 9.89 23.41
C ASP A 270 -13.94 8.53 22.66
N GLY A 271 -13.52 8.49 21.38
CA GLY A 271 -13.49 7.27 20.57
C GLY A 271 -12.16 7.01 19.85
N PRO A 272 -12.05 5.89 19.10
CA PRO A 272 -10.91 5.61 18.22
C PRO A 272 -10.58 6.81 17.33
N ARG A 273 -9.31 7.12 17.10
CA ARG A 273 -8.93 8.32 16.31
C ARG A 273 -9.29 8.22 14.82
N VAL A 274 -9.49 7.01 14.31
CA VAL A 274 -9.78 6.71 12.91
C VAL A 274 -10.81 5.59 12.86
N TRP A 275 -11.79 5.73 11.95
CA TRP A 275 -12.81 4.73 11.68
C TRP A 275 -12.66 4.19 10.26
N ASP A 276 -12.95 2.91 10.10
CA ASP A 276 -13.29 2.32 8.81
C ASP A 276 -14.82 2.34 8.67
N VAL A 277 -15.29 2.83 7.53
CA VAL A 277 -16.70 3.08 7.24
C VAL A 277 -17.09 2.24 6.03
N VAL A 278 -18.20 1.51 6.13
CA VAL A 278 -18.86 0.89 4.98
C VAL A 278 -20.23 1.52 4.79
N ARG A 279 -20.54 1.85 3.54
CA ARG A 279 -21.87 2.30 3.10
C ARG A 279 -22.36 1.34 2.03
N ALA A 280 -23.59 0.88 2.17
CA ALA A 280 -24.25 0.01 1.22
C ALA A 280 -25.54 0.67 0.73
N HIS A 281 -25.84 0.45 -0.55
CA HIS A 281 -27.07 0.91 -1.18
C HIS A 281 -27.55 -0.15 -2.17
N VAL A 282 -28.85 -0.44 -2.16
CA VAL A 282 -29.47 -1.40 -3.09
C VAL A 282 -30.94 -1.04 -3.36
N GLY A 283 -31.19 0.19 -3.78
CA GLY A 283 -32.52 0.64 -4.16
C GLY A 283 -32.90 2.00 -3.59
N CYS A 284 -33.56 2.02 -2.45
CA CYS A 284 -34.28 3.20 -1.96
C CYS A 284 -33.62 3.81 -0.71
N ASN A 285 -33.10 2.99 0.22
CA ASN A 285 -32.36 3.45 1.38
C ASN A 285 -30.84 3.26 1.24
N SER A 286 -30.09 4.11 1.93
CA SER A 286 -28.67 3.87 2.22
C SER A 286 -28.53 3.31 3.63
N MET A 287 -27.63 2.33 3.79
CA MET A 287 -27.28 1.74 5.08
C MET A 287 -25.76 1.77 5.28
N GLY A 288 -25.28 1.69 6.50
CA GLY A 288 -23.85 1.69 6.78
C GLY A 288 -23.50 1.56 8.26
N THR A 289 -22.20 1.41 8.50
CA THR A 289 -21.63 1.39 9.84
C THR A 289 -20.23 2.00 9.83
N ALA A 290 -19.73 2.32 11.02
CA ALA A 290 -18.36 2.72 11.26
C ALA A 290 -17.81 1.87 12.42
N VAL A 291 -16.65 1.25 12.22
CA VAL A 291 -15.90 0.49 13.25
C VAL A 291 -14.46 0.99 13.37
N ALA A 292 -13.75 0.65 14.44
CA ALA A 292 -12.39 1.18 14.61
C ALA A 292 -11.51 0.71 13.44
N ALA A 293 -10.55 1.54 13.03
CA ALA A 293 -9.70 1.20 11.89
C ALA A 293 -9.01 -0.16 12.07
N GLY A 294 -9.12 -1.03 11.07
CA GLY A 294 -8.61 -2.40 11.10
C GLY A 294 -9.61 -3.47 11.55
N GLU A 295 -10.76 -3.09 12.13
CA GLU A 295 -11.78 -4.04 12.59
C GLU A 295 -12.75 -4.46 11.47
N LEU A 296 -12.99 -3.59 10.47
CA LEU A 296 -14.02 -3.82 9.45
C LEU A 296 -13.72 -5.04 8.57
N LEU A 297 -12.44 -5.32 8.31
CA LEU A 297 -11.97 -6.32 7.36
C LEU A 297 -11.02 -7.35 8.01
N THR A 298 -11.24 -7.67 9.28
CA THR A 298 -10.39 -8.61 10.02
C THR A 298 -10.65 -10.06 9.61
N ASP A 299 -9.62 -10.90 9.64
CA ASP A 299 -9.70 -12.35 9.39
C ASP A 299 -10.34 -12.74 8.04
N GLY A 300 -10.12 -11.94 6.99
CA GLY A 300 -10.68 -12.17 5.65
C GLY A 300 -12.21 -12.05 5.59
N ARG A 301 -12.82 -11.39 6.58
CA ARG A 301 -14.27 -11.22 6.71
C ARG A 301 -14.66 -9.76 6.88
N LEU A 302 -15.86 -9.43 6.41
CA LEU A 302 -16.46 -8.12 6.57
C LEU A 302 -17.23 -8.10 7.89
N TRP A 303 -16.61 -7.59 8.96
CA TRP A 303 -17.19 -7.58 10.30
C TRP A 303 -18.16 -6.42 10.48
N ILE A 304 -19.44 -6.71 10.29
CA ILE A 304 -20.54 -5.77 10.49
C ILE A 304 -21.49 -6.36 11.54
N ASP A 305 -21.48 -5.80 12.75
CA ASP A 305 -22.38 -6.21 13.84
C ASP A 305 -23.77 -5.54 13.76
N GLY A 306 -23.86 -4.43 13.04
CA GLY A 306 -25.11 -3.71 12.85
C GLY A 306 -24.99 -2.67 11.74
N LEU A 307 -26.12 -2.33 11.14
CA LEU A 307 -26.24 -1.31 10.11
C LEU A 307 -27.30 -0.29 10.52
N GLY A 308 -26.90 0.99 10.56
CA GLY A 308 -27.81 2.12 10.58
C GLY A 308 -28.15 2.56 9.16
N GLY A 309 -29.23 3.32 8.96
CA GLY A 309 -29.59 3.77 7.62
C GLY A 309 -30.75 4.75 7.58
N THR A 310 -31.03 5.25 6.38
CA THR A 310 -32.22 6.06 6.11
C THR A 310 -33.48 5.20 6.17
N GLN A 311 -34.62 5.84 6.42
CA GLN A 311 -35.93 5.18 6.48
C GLN A 311 -36.93 5.90 5.57
N VAL A 312 -36.64 5.90 4.27
CA VAL A 312 -37.59 6.34 3.24
C VAL A 312 -38.60 5.21 3.00
N GLY A 313 -39.87 5.56 2.78
CA GLY A 313 -40.92 4.59 2.48
C GLY A 313 -40.75 3.98 1.09
N CYS A 314 -40.26 2.74 1.02
CA CYS A 314 -39.97 2.04 -0.23
C CYS A 314 -41.10 1.10 -0.65
N GLN A 315 -41.22 0.84 -1.95
CA GLN A 315 -42.13 -0.20 -2.47
C GLN A 315 -41.71 -1.59 -1.96
N PRO A 316 -42.65 -2.53 -1.76
CA PRO A 316 -42.35 -3.82 -1.12
C PRO A 316 -41.16 -4.60 -1.73
N PRO A 317 -41.01 -4.71 -3.07
CA PRO A 317 -39.87 -5.43 -3.65
C PRO A 317 -38.51 -4.82 -3.30
N LEU A 318 -38.42 -3.49 -3.20
CA LEU A 318 -37.18 -2.79 -2.81
C LEU A 318 -36.88 -3.01 -1.33
N ARG A 319 -37.89 -2.95 -0.49
CA ARG A 319 -37.76 -3.19 0.95
C ARG A 319 -37.27 -4.62 1.24
N ASP A 320 -37.87 -5.62 0.58
CA ASP A 320 -37.50 -7.01 0.79
C ASP A 320 -36.07 -7.31 0.28
N GLN A 321 -35.65 -6.65 -0.82
CA GLN A 321 -34.26 -6.68 -1.30
C GLN A 321 -33.28 -6.02 -0.33
N GLU A 322 -33.62 -4.86 0.24
CA GLU A 322 -32.79 -4.17 1.24
C GLU A 322 -32.59 -5.02 2.49
N GLU A 323 -33.65 -5.65 3.00
CA GLU A 323 -33.56 -6.52 4.18
C GLU A 323 -32.72 -7.77 3.92
N TRP A 324 -32.82 -8.35 2.71
CA TRP A 324 -31.93 -9.44 2.28
C TRP A 324 -30.46 -9.00 2.27
N LEU A 325 -30.12 -7.86 1.65
CA LEU A 325 -28.72 -7.40 1.62
C LEU A 325 -28.21 -7.10 3.02
N LYS A 326 -29.03 -6.48 3.86
CA LYS A 326 -28.69 -6.21 5.27
C LYS A 326 -28.38 -7.51 6.01
N THR A 327 -29.24 -8.53 5.87
CA THR A 327 -29.02 -9.86 6.46
C THR A 327 -27.70 -10.45 5.99
N PHE A 328 -27.44 -10.42 4.67
CA PHE A 328 -26.18 -10.89 4.10
C PHE A 328 -24.96 -10.14 4.68
N LEU A 329 -24.98 -8.81 4.72
CA LEU A 329 -23.84 -8.01 5.22
C LEU A 329 -23.57 -8.26 6.70
N THR A 330 -24.62 -8.40 7.52
CA THR A 330 -24.49 -8.71 8.95
C THR A 330 -24.15 -10.18 9.25
N SER A 331 -24.16 -11.05 8.24
CA SER A 331 -23.72 -12.45 8.38
C SER A 331 -22.19 -12.62 8.45
N LYS A 332 -21.45 -11.51 8.34
CA LYS A 332 -19.99 -11.44 8.33
C LYS A 332 -19.39 -12.23 7.16
N PRO A 333 -19.75 -11.84 5.91
CA PRO A 333 -19.32 -12.57 4.72
C PRO A 333 -17.79 -12.57 4.61
N SER A 334 -17.24 -13.63 4.03
CA SER A 334 -15.84 -13.57 3.60
C SER A 334 -15.73 -12.61 2.42
N TRP A 335 -14.62 -11.88 2.35
CA TRP A 335 -14.33 -10.99 1.22
C TRP A 335 -13.05 -11.42 0.51
N ARG A 336 -12.96 -11.13 -0.78
CA ARG A 336 -11.74 -11.28 -1.60
C ARG A 336 -11.71 -10.15 -2.61
N LEU A 337 -10.56 -9.51 -2.78
CA LEU A 337 -10.34 -8.53 -3.84
C LEU A 337 -9.29 -9.11 -4.81
N ASN A 338 -9.60 -9.10 -6.10
CA ASN A 338 -8.71 -9.56 -7.17
C ASN A 338 -8.64 -8.49 -8.25
N GLY A 339 -7.58 -7.67 -8.21
CA GLY A 339 -7.52 -6.43 -8.99
C GLY A 339 -8.68 -5.51 -8.61
N ASP A 340 -9.52 -5.18 -9.58
CA ASP A 340 -10.67 -4.29 -9.42
C ASP A 340 -11.96 -5.04 -8.98
N GLU A 341 -11.93 -6.37 -8.86
CA GLU A 341 -13.12 -7.18 -8.56
C GLU A 341 -13.18 -7.60 -7.09
N LEU A 342 -14.18 -7.09 -6.36
CA LEU A 342 -14.50 -7.46 -4.99
C LEU A 342 -15.57 -8.57 -5.00
N THR A 343 -15.27 -9.69 -4.35
CA THR A 343 -16.23 -10.79 -4.12
C THR A 343 -16.55 -10.91 -2.63
N LEU A 344 -17.84 -10.92 -2.29
CA LEU A 344 -18.34 -11.22 -0.95
C LEU A 344 -19.11 -12.54 -0.97
N ALA A 345 -18.89 -13.42 0.01
CA ALA A 345 -19.58 -14.71 0.09
C ALA A 345 -20.02 -15.08 1.51
N SER A 346 -21.26 -15.60 1.64
CA SER A 346 -21.80 -16.14 2.89
C SER A 346 -23.04 -16.99 2.64
N GLY A 347 -23.16 -18.14 3.32
CA GLY A 347 -24.39 -18.95 3.33
C GLY A 347 -24.95 -19.31 1.95
N GLY A 348 -24.08 -19.65 0.98
CA GLY A 348 -24.46 -19.97 -0.40
C GLY A 348 -24.64 -18.75 -1.32
N THR A 349 -24.75 -17.54 -0.76
CA THR A 349 -24.79 -16.29 -1.53
C THR A 349 -23.38 -15.84 -1.91
N THR A 350 -23.18 -15.45 -3.17
CA THR A 350 -21.98 -14.74 -3.64
C THR A 350 -22.38 -13.45 -4.35
N ILE A 351 -21.74 -12.34 -3.98
CA ILE A 351 -21.90 -11.04 -4.62
C ILE A 351 -20.56 -10.68 -5.24
N THR A 352 -20.52 -10.56 -6.55
CA THR A 352 -19.35 -10.08 -7.31
C THR A 352 -19.59 -8.61 -7.66
N LEU A 353 -18.63 -7.77 -7.31
CA LEU A 353 -18.66 -6.34 -7.55
C LEU A 353 -17.37 -5.91 -8.26
N LEU A 354 -17.48 -4.91 -9.12
CA LEU A 354 -16.34 -4.32 -9.80
C LEU A 354 -16.14 -2.89 -9.30
N ASP A 355 -14.89 -2.44 -9.25
CA ASP A 355 -14.54 -1.06 -8.93
C ASP A 355 -15.40 -0.11 -9.75
N ARG A 356 -15.96 0.88 -9.08
CA ARG A 356 -16.89 1.84 -9.65
C ARG A 356 -16.26 2.60 -10.82
N THR A 357 -14.98 2.99 -10.73
CA THR A 357 -14.26 3.72 -11.79
C THR A 357 -14.09 2.88 -13.06
N ILE A 358 -14.14 1.55 -12.95
CA ILE A 358 -14.04 0.63 -14.09
C ILE A 358 -15.43 0.25 -14.60
N ALA A 359 -16.35 -0.05 -13.69
CA ALA A 359 -17.72 -0.43 -14.02
C ALA A 359 -18.51 0.71 -14.66
N GLU A 360 -18.29 1.94 -14.19
CA GLU A 360 -18.93 3.17 -14.64
C GLU A 360 -17.88 4.30 -14.68
N PRO A 361 -17.01 4.32 -15.71
CA PRO A 361 -15.91 5.27 -15.79
C PRO A 361 -16.35 6.73 -15.71
N ASP A 362 -15.49 7.54 -15.10
CA ASP A 362 -15.69 8.97 -14.96
C ASP A 362 -15.69 9.65 -16.31
N PHE A 363 -16.66 10.53 -16.52
CA PHE A 363 -16.73 11.33 -17.74
C PHE A 363 -15.55 12.29 -17.77
N PRO A 364 -15.01 12.59 -18.97
CA PRO A 364 -13.99 13.62 -19.07
C PRO A 364 -14.56 14.97 -18.60
N LEU A 365 -13.75 15.79 -17.92
CA LEU A 365 -14.17 17.14 -17.56
C LEU A 365 -14.47 17.98 -18.81
N ASP A 366 -13.61 17.84 -19.84
CA ASP A 366 -13.67 18.57 -21.10
C ASP A 366 -14.73 18.02 -22.06
N GLY A 367 -15.31 18.90 -22.87
CA GLY A 367 -16.25 18.54 -23.93
C GLY A 367 -17.64 18.14 -23.44
N ILE A 368 -17.82 17.96 -22.14
CA ILE A 368 -19.11 17.66 -21.50
C ILE A 368 -19.83 18.96 -21.13
N ARG A 369 -21.14 18.99 -21.42
CA ARG A 369 -22.04 20.00 -20.90
C ARG A 369 -22.51 19.55 -19.52
N TRP A 370 -21.99 20.19 -18.48
CA TRP A 370 -22.33 19.92 -17.09
C TRP A 370 -23.47 20.83 -16.66
N GLU A 371 -24.65 20.25 -16.45
CA GLU A 371 -25.85 20.95 -15.97
C GLU A 371 -25.79 21.12 -14.46
N VAL A 372 -26.00 22.34 -13.97
CA VAL A 372 -26.01 22.66 -12.54
C VAL A 372 -27.31 22.17 -11.93
N VAL A 373 -27.27 21.14 -11.09
CA VAL A 373 -28.45 20.55 -10.46
C VAL A 373 -28.67 21.11 -9.05
N THR A 374 -27.58 21.39 -8.34
CA THR A 374 -27.61 21.80 -6.93
C THR A 374 -26.62 22.92 -6.66
N THR A 375 -26.99 23.86 -5.80
CA THR A 375 -26.03 24.79 -5.16
C THR A 375 -25.74 24.35 -3.74
N ILE A 376 -24.48 24.44 -3.34
CA ILE A 376 -23.97 24.07 -2.01
C ILE A 376 -23.62 25.34 -1.24
N THR A 377 -24.03 25.41 0.02
CA THR A 377 -23.65 26.47 0.97
C THR A 377 -23.16 25.88 2.28
N ASN A 378 -22.19 26.54 2.93
CA ASN A 378 -21.57 26.06 4.18
C ASN A 378 -21.10 24.60 4.12
N ALA A 379 -20.58 24.17 2.96
CA ALA A 379 -20.11 22.83 2.60
C ALA A 379 -21.19 21.72 2.52
N ASP A 380 -22.28 21.81 3.29
CA ASP A 380 -23.23 20.70 3.43
C ASP A 380 -24.66 21.02 2.98
N LEU A 381 -25.10 22.29 3.02
CA LEU A 381 -26.48 22.66 2.68
C LEU A 381 -26.67 22.68 1.17
N ARG A 382 -27.45 21.71 0.69
CA ARG A 382 -27.75 21.48 -0.73
C ARG A 382 -29.14 21.99 -1.08
N GLN A 383 -29.22 22.85 -2.09
CA GLN A 383 -30.49 23.32 -2.66
C GLN A 383 -30.58 22.86 -4.12
N HIS A 384 -31.58 22.03 -4.42
CA HIS A 384 -31.83 21.55 -5.78
C HIS A 384 -32.57 22.60 -6.62
N HIS A 385 -32.19 22.67 -7.89
CA HIS A 385 -32.75 23.61 -8.87
C HIS A 385 -33.34 22.83 -10.04
N HIS A 386 -34.63 23.07 -10.31
CA HIS A 386 -35.31 22.53 -11.48
C HIS A 386 -35.86 23.71 -12.28
N HIS A 387 -35.24 23.98 -13.44
CA HIS A 387 -35.64 25.05 -14.33
C HIS A 387 -35.97 24.52 -15.73
N ALA A 388 -36.78 25.25 -16.48
CA ALA A 388 -37.12 24.89 -17.86
C ALA A 388 -35.88 24.91 -18.78
N GLU A 389 -34.94 25.83 -18.53
CA GLU A 389 -33.60 25.82 -19.09
C GLU A 389 -32.59 25.70 -17.95
N GLN A 390 -31.96 24.53 -17.83
CA GLN A 390 -30.99 24.27 -16.78
C GLN A 390 -29.73 25.12 -17.01
N ALA A 391 -29.21 25.75 -15.95
CA ALA A 391 -27.90 26.37 -15.99
C ALA A 391 -26.83 25.30 -16.28
N TRP A 392 -25.79 25.65 -17.01
CA TRP A 392 -24.74 24.70 -17.39
C TRP A 392 -23.40 25.37 -17.58
N ILE A 393 -22.33 24.58 -17.44
CA ILE A 393 -20.97 24.98 -17.77
C ILE A 393 -20.30 23.90 -18.62
N ARG A 394 -19.30 24.30 -19.39
CA ARG A 394 -18.50 23.44 -20.24
C ARG A 394 -17.05 23.89 -20.24
N PHE A 395 -16.18 22.90 -20.15
CA PHE A 395 -14.73 23.07 -20.21
C PHE A 395 -14.25 22.61 -21.59
N ASP A 396 -13.38 23.39 -22.21
CA ASP A 396 -12.65 23.00 -23.44
C ASP A 396 -11.18 23.43 -23.29
N GLY A 397 -10.37 22.58 -22.68
CA GLY A 397 -8.97 22.86 -22.36
C GLY A 397 -8.85 24.03 -21.37
N GLY A 398 -8.22 25.12 -21.81
CA GLY A 398 -8.03 26.32 -20.96
C GLY A 398 -9.24 27.25 -20.89
N ARG A 399 -10.39 26.87 -21.47
CA ARG A 399 -11.55 27.74 -21.66
C ARG A 399 -12.78 27.21 -20.93
N LEU A 400 -13.46 28.11 -20.24
CA LEU A 400 -14.78 27.90 -19.66
C LEU A 400 -15.83 28.63 -20.51
N THR A 401 -16.95 27.96 -20.78
CA THR A 401 -18.19 28.57 -21.27
C THR A 401 -19.38 28.07 -20.48
N GLY A 402 -20.48 28.81 -20.49
CA GLY A 402 -21.68 28.35 -19.83
C GLY A 402 -22.87 29.28 -19.98
N TRP A 403 -23.94 28.87 -19.33
CA TRP A 403 -25.17 29.61 -19.11
C TRP A 403 -25.47 29.59 -17.61
N SER A 404 -25.57 30.76 -17.00
CA SER A 404 -25.82 30.89 -15.56
C SER A 404 -27.28 30.65 -15.15
N GLY A 405 -28.15 30.32 -16.11
CA GLY A 405 -29.61 30.40 -15.95
C GLY A 405 -30.20 31.74 -16.39
N CYS A 406 -29.36 32.74 -16.71
CA CYS A 406 -29.80 34.09 -17.10
C CYS A 406 -28.85 34.79 -18.10
N ASN A 407 -27.54 34.59 -17.96
CA ASN A 407 -26.52 35.17 -18.81
C ASN A 407 -25.59 34.09 -19.36
N GLU A 408 -25.08 34.32 -20.57
CA GLU A 408 -23.94 33.56 -21.06
C GLU A 408 -22.72 33.95 -20.22
N LEU A 409 -21.89 32.97 -19.87
CA LEU A 409 -20.64 33.17 -19.15
C LEU A 409 -19.49 32.57 -19.93
N SER A 410 -18.32 33.22 -19.85
CA SER A 410 -17.08 32.69 -20.39
C SER A 410 -15.90 33.10 -19.54
N GLY A 411 -14.82 32.33 -19.60
CA GLY A 411 -13.57 32.67 -18.93
C GLY A 411 -12.46 31.69 -19.23
N THR A 412 -11.38 31.82 -18.48
CA THR A 412 -10.23 30.92 -18.54
C THR A 412 -10.20 30.01 -17.32
N VAL A 413 -9.77 28.77 -17.53
CA VAL A 413 -9.60 27.77 -16.48
C VAL A 413 -8.20 27.19 -16.60
N THR A 414 -7.47 27.12 -15.49
CA THR A 414 -6.23 26.35 -15.38
C THR A 414 -6.43 25.25 -14.37
N ARG A 415 -5.87 24.06 -14.65
CA ARG A 415 -6.06 22.86 -13.84
C ARG A 415 -4.73 22.36 -13.28
N ASN A 416 -4.78 21.91 -12.03
CA ASN A 416 -3.83 20.94 -11.51
C ASN A 416 -4.58 19.62 -11.22
N ASN A 417 -3.96 18.68 -10.50
CA ASN A 417 -4.55 17.35 -10.29
C ASN A 417 -5.85 17.36 -9.47
N THR A 418 -6.10 18.37 -8.63
CA THR A 418 -7.24 18.37 -7.69
C THR A 418 -8.03 19.69 -7.68
N GLU A 419 -7.51 20.74 -8.32
CA GLU A 419 -8.08 22.08 -8.29
C GLU A 419 -8.18 22.71 -9.68
N LEU A 420 -9.22 23.53 -9.82
CA LEU A 420 -9.46 24.43 -10.92
C LEU A 420 -9.28 25.87 -10.43
N THR A 421 -8.56 26.67 -11.22
CA THR A 421 -8.44 28.11 -11.04
C THR A 421 -9.15 28.79 -12.19
N PHE A 422 -10.19 29.54 -11.87
CA PHE A 422 -10.93 30.33 -12.83
C PHE A 422 -10.42 31.78 -12.83
N ALA A 423 -10.27 32.34 -14.03
CA ALA A 423 -9.84 33.72 -14.24
C ALA A 423 -10.56 34.32 -15.46
N ASN A 424 -10.50 35.65 -15.57
CA ASN A 424 -11.07 36.40 -16.70
C ASN A 424 -12.55 36.07 -16.96
N LEU A 425 -13.32 35.84 -15.89
CA LEU A 425 -14.75 35.58 -16.01
C LEU A 425 -15.47 36.80 -16.56
N THR A 426 -16.29 36.57 -17.57
CA THR A 426 -17.14 37.56 -18.21
C THR A 426 -18.53 36.98 -18.35
N THR A 427 -19.54 37.83 -18.21
CA THR A 427 -20.94 37.48 -18.47
C THR A 427 -21.56 38.48 -19.43
N THR A 428 -22.58 38.06 -20.17
CA THR A 428 -23.50 39.04 -20.77
C THR A 428 -24.15 39.89 -19.67
N ASN A 429 -24.61 41.09 -20.00
CA ASN A 429 -25.15 42.04 -19.03
C ASN A 429 -26.68 42.16 -19.14
N ARG A 430 -27.39 41.02 -19.10
CA ARG A 430 -28.86 40.99 -19.03
C ARG A 430 -29.30 41.03 -17.57
N ALA A 431 -30.35 41.80 -17.28
CA ALA A 431 -30.95 41.84 -15.95
C ALA A 431 -31.62 40.51 -15.62
N CYS A 432 -31.21 39.86 -14.53
CA CYS A 432 -31.76 38.57 -14.12
C CYS A 432 -33.02 38.72 -13.28
N PRO A 433 -34.07 37.93 -13.57
CA PRO A 433 -35.23 37.83 -12.69
C PRO A 433 -34.86 37.39 -11.26
N PRO A 434 -35.67 37.77 -10.25
CA PRO A 434 -35.42 37.43 -8.85
C PRO A 434 -35.25 35.93 -8.56
N GLU A 435 -35.89 35.07 -9.34
CA GLU A 435 -35.83 33.62 -9.18
C GLU A 435 -34.51 33.00 -9.68
N THR A 436 -33.84 33.60 -10.66
CA THR A 436 -32.57 33.09 -11.24
C THR A 436 -31.33 33.85 -10.76
N ALA A 437 -31.50 35.08 -10.25
CA ALA A 437 -30.39 35.87 -9.74
C ALA A 437 -29.57 35.16 -8.64
N PRO A 438 -30.18 34.45 -7.65
CA PRO A 438 -29.42 33.70 -6.64
C PRO A 438 -28.59 32.56 -7.22
N LEU A 439 -29.14 31.83 -8.21
CA LEU A 439 -28.43 30.74 -8.89
C LEU A 439 -27.22 31.28 -9.66
N GLN A 440 -27.39 32.34 -10.44
CA GLN A 440 -26.26 32.98 -11.13
C GLN A 440 -25.18 33.45 -10.14
N ALA A 441 -25.58 34.08 -9.04
CA ALA A 441 -24.63 34.53 -8.02
C ALA A 441 -23.84 33.37 -7.40
N ALA A 442 -24.51 32.25 -7.09
CA ALA A 442 -23.87 31.05 -6.55
C ALA A 442 -22.88 30.41 -7.55
N ILE A 443 -23.25 30.37 -8.83
CA ILE A 443 -22.36 29.89 -9.90
C ILE A 443 -21.10 30.75 -9.96
N LEU A 444 -21.24 32.08 -10.05
CA LEU A 444 -20.09 32.98 -10.12
C LEU A 444 -19.23 32.95 -8.86
N ALA A 445 -19.84 32.81 -7.67
CA ALA A 445 -19.11 32.67 -6.42
C ALA A 445 -18.33 31.35 -6.34
N THR A 446 -18.80 30.29 -7.00
CA THR A 446 -18.11 29.00 -7.06
C THR A 446 -16.90 29.05 -7.99
N LEU A 447 -16.98 29.78 -9.10
CA LEU A 447 -15.92 29.86 -10.12
C LEU A 447 -14.78 30.81 -9.71
N GLY A 448 -14.13 30.51 -8.58
CA GLY A 448 -13.04 31.30 -8.00
C GLY A 448 -11.62 30.82 -8.37
N PRO A 449 -10.59 31.38 -7.72
CA PRO A 449 -9.19 31.02 -8.00
C PRO A 449 -8.74 29.67 -7.41
N ALA A 450 -9.48 29.13 -6.44
CA ALA A 450 -9.19 27.85 -5.81
C ALA A 450 -10.50 27.07 -5.63
N VAL A 451 -10.73 26.10 -6.52
CA VAL A 451 -11.95 25.30 -6.54
C VAL A 451 -11.54 23.84 -6.64
N THR A 452 -11.83 23.04 -5.61
CA THR A 452 -11.66 21.59 -5.72
C THR A 452 -12.76 21.03 -6.60
N TYR A 453 -12.42 19.98 -7.37
CA TYR A 453 -13.40 19.30 -8.20
C TYR A 453 -13.30 17.79 -8.04
N THR A 454 -14.43 17.11 -8.12
CA THR A 454 -14.53 15.65 -8.12
C THR A 454 -15.53 15.21 -9.18
N ILE A 455 -15.20 14.18 -9.95
CA ILE A 455 -16.12 13.56 -10.89
C ILE A 455 -16.44 12.16 -10.38
N ASP A 456 -17.73 11.83 -10.26
CA ASP A 456 -18.23 10.47 -10.01
C ASP A 456 -19.16 10.10 -11.16
N HIS A 457 -18.64 9.33 -12.10
CA HIS A 457 -19.28 8.91 -13.34
C HIS A 457 -19.77 10.11 -14.15
N ASN A 458 -21.05 10.43 -14.07
CA ASN A 458 -21.69 11.55 -14.76
C ASN A 458 -22.04 12.72 -13.84
N GLN A 459 -21.50 12.76 -12.61
CA GLN A 459 -21.69 13.83 -11.65
C GLN A 459 -20.37 14.58 -11.45
N LEU A 460 -20.42 15.90 -11.42
CA LEU A 460 -19.29 16.78 -11.12
C LEU A 460 -19.65 17.62 -9.90
N THR A 461 -18.80 17.61 -8.88
CA THR A 461 -18.91 18.55 -7.76
C THR A 461 -17.79 19.56 -7.86
N LEU A 462 -18.12 20.84 -7.69
CA LEU A 462 -17.19 21.95 -7.54
C LEU A 462 -17.35 22.55 -6.14
N LEU A 463 -16.26 22.74 -5.40
CA LEU A 463 -16.32 23.27 -4.05
C LEU A 463 -15.20 24.27 -3.79
N THR A 464 -15.55 25.42 -3.25
CA THR A 464 -14.58 26.42 -2.78
C THR A 464 -14.13 26.10 -1.35
N PRO A 465 -12.97 26.64 -0.89
CA PRO A 465 -12.55 26.56 0.50
C PRO A 465 -13.57 27.14 1.51
N SER A 466 -14.45 28.05 1.08
CA SER A 466 -15.52 28.62 1.90
C SER A 466 -16.77 27.73 1.99
N GLY A 467 -16.77 26.57 1.34
CA GLY A 467 -17.91 25.65 1.33
C GLY A 467 -19.07 26.09 0.42
N ILE A 468 -18.80 27.00 -0.53
CA ILE A 468 -19.74 27.33 -1.60
C ILE A 468 -19.44 26.41 -2.77
N GLY A 469 -20.46 25.86 -3.42
CA GLY A 469 -20.22 24.90 -4.49
C GLY A 469 -21.41 24.61 -5.37
N LEU A 470 -21.20 23.69 -6.31
CA LEU A 470 -22.18 23.21 -7.26
C LEU A 470 -22.10 21.68 -7.35
N ASP A 471 -23.25 21.00 -7.37
CA ASP A 471 -23.34 19.68 -7.96
C ASP A 471 -23.89 19.82 -9.36
N LEU A 472 -23.20 19.21 -10.31
CA LEU A 472 -23.53 19.21 -11.71
C LEU A 472 -23.67 17.78 -12.23
N LYS A 473 -24.39 17.62 -13.32
CA LYS A 473 -24.61 16.35 -13.99
C LYS A 473 -24.35 16.49 -15.49
N ALA A 474 -23.74 15.49 -16.12
CA ALA A 474 -23.61 15.46 -17.57
C ALA A 474 -25.00 15.40 -18.23
N ALA A 475 -25.21 16.27 -19.22
CA ALA A 475 -26.44 16.37 -20.01
C ALA A 475 -26.73 15.13 -20.88
#